data_AF-A0A7S1W8V4-F1
#
_entry.id   AF-A0A7S1W8V4-F1
#
_cell.length_a   1.000
_cell.length_b   1.000
_cell.length_c   1.000
_cell.angle_alpha   90.00
_cell.angle_beta   90.00
_cell.angle_gamma   90.00
#
_symmetry.space_group_name_H-M   'P 1'
#
loop_
_entity.id
_entity.type
_entity.pdbx_description
1 polymer ?
#
loop_
_entity_poly.entity_id
_entity_poly.type
_entity_poly.pdbx_seq_one_letter_code
_entity_poly.pdbx_strand_id
1 'polypeptide(L)'
;QIPKEFTREYIREHSPKEAQLYAHFHRSGEPYRSLHRHGFHMSAREGYTPNANARPGGPTPGLDLEDQSLFYNTTGEAAEYWRQFALPKPSKDVRQLRADLLEWGYCLVQDALSADQVVRLRRRALEQAAGERAAGLAMWIGSDPVPGKKLSGSQHMTSLYNKGEQLRQLVESNPDGAQGGPVIEQLITECVGPGYIIDSFVAIIQNKYCLPQTMHQDQGAVPFQTEAPLMCNQLYVLDDMGPENGGTLVVPGSHRLISSAGSARSIKSPLPPAINLAAPAGTVVVFEGRLLHGAGVNMTDRPRVTLAMSCNKPWIRQQDLAVVSALPEIVATGSRKLLQRLGFQTQGKGGIEGRNWHGDWAGHQRHLIDRGQFVRVGELSPDSPKDVLLKDYSSRHTESARFMASKTFAHTEIDPDVKAAYEHERTDGHWTIPQKAHGKLASKL
;
A
#
# COMPACT_ATOMS: atom_id res chain seq x y z
N GLN A 1 -8.79 -36.96 -27.10
CA GLN A 1 -9.97 -36.94 -26.21
C GLN A 1 -9.50 -36.59 -24.81
N ILE A 2 -10.18 -35.68 -24.10
CA ILE A 2 -9.81 -35.33 -22.72
C ILE A 2 -10.16 -36.52 -21.81
N PRO A 3 -9.23 -37.03 -20.98
CA PRO A 3 -9.53 -38.06 -19.99
C PRO A 3 -10.72 -37.66 -19.11
N LYS A 4 -11.58 -38.64 -18.76
CA LYS A 4 -12.80 -38.40 -17.97
C LYS A 4 -12.49 -37.65 -16.67
N GLU A 5 -11.37 -37.98 -16.04
CA GLU A 5 -10.88 -37.45 -14.78
C GLU A 5 -10.62 -35.93 -14.83
N PHE A 6 -10.34 -35.38 -16.01
CA PHE A 6 -10.07 -33.96 -16.20
C PHE A 6 -11.30 -33.17 -16.68
N THR A 7 -12.45 -33.85 -16.83
CA THR A 7 -13.72 -33.18 -17.15
C THR A 7 -14.21 -32.37 -15.95
N ARG A 8 -14.89 -31.26 -16.24
CA ARG A 8 -15.42 -30.38 -15.17
C ARG A 8 -16.45 -31.12 -14.31
N GLU A 9 -17.22 -32.01 -14.92
CA GLU A 9 -18.23 -32.83 -14.29
C GLU A 9 -17.59 -33.79 -13.27
N TYR A 10 -16.57 -34.55 -13.71
CA TYR A 10 -15.85 -35.48 -12.82
C TYR A 10 -15.18 -34.74 -11.66
N ILE A 11 -14.44 -33.64 -11.93
CA ILE A 11 -13.78 -32.85 -10.88
C ILE A 11 -14.81 -32.31 -9.88
N ARG A 12 -15.98 -31.84 -10.33
CA ARG A 12 -17.04 -31.34 -9.45
C ARG A 12 -17.61 -32.44 -8.56
N GLU A 13 -17.86 -33.62 -9.12
CA GLU A 13 -18.38 -34.79 -8.40
C GLU A 13 -17.36 -35.32 -7.37
N HIS A 14 -16.07 -35.23 -7.66
CA HIS A 14 -14.99 -35.81 -6.85
C HIS A 14 -14.19 -34.79 -6.02
N SER A 15 -14.58 -33.51 -6.00
CA SER A 15 -13.92 -32.46 -5.19
C SER A 15 -14.87 -31.80 -4.18
N PRO A 16 -15.49 -32.57 -3.26
CA PRO A 16 -16.36 -32.01 -2.24
C PRO A 16 -15.62 -30.99 -1.38
N LYS A 17 -16.36 -29.99 -0.88
CA LYS A 17 -15.82 -28.81 -0.22
C LYS A 17 -14.96 -29.11 1.00
N GLU A 18 -15.23 -30.23 1.66
CA GLU A 18 -14.60 -30.71 2.89
C GLU A 18 -13.29 -31.45 2.60
N ALA A 19 -13.15 -32.03 1.40
CA ALA A 19 -11.93 -32.71 0.95
C ALA A 19 -10.94 -31.76 0.25
N GLN A 20 -11.35 -30.53 -0.07
CA GLN A 20 -10.49 -29.52 -0.69
C GLN A 20 -9.36 -29.12 0.26
N LEU A 21 -8.13 -29.13 -0.26
CA LEU A 21 -6.93 -28.73 0.48
C LEU A 21 -7.10 -27.32 1.07
N TYR A 22 -6.76 -27.15 2.35
CA TYR A 22 -6.85 -25.90 3.10
C TYR A 22 -8.24 -25.22 3.13
N ALA A 23 -9.32 -25.90 2.73
CA ALA A 23 -10.66 -25.31 2.74
C ALA A 23 -11.10 -24.85 4.13
N HIS A 24 -10.77 -25.62 5.18
CA HIS A 24 -10.99 -25.21 6.58
C HIS A 24 -10.29 -23.88 6.89
N PHE A 25 -9.04 -23.74 6.48
CA PHE A 25 -8.24 -22.54 6.72
C PHE A 25 -8.87 -21.31 6.02
N HIS A 26 -9.14 -21.40 4.72
CA HIS A 26 -9.70 -20.29 3.93
C HIS A 26 -11.15 -19.93 4.31
N ARG A 27 -11.93 -20.86 4.88
CA ARG A 27 -13.33 -20.64 5.25
C ARG A 27 -13.57 -20.43 6.75
N SER A 28 -12.52 -20.53 7.56
CA SER A 28 -12.62 -20.43 9.02
C SER A 28 -13.27 -19.13 9.47
N GLY A 29 -13.05 -18.03 8.73
CA GLY A 29 -13.49 -16.68 9.11
C GLY A 29 -12.86 -16.19 10.43
N GLU A 30 -11.93 -16.96 11.01
CA GLU A 30 -11.19 -16.58 12.20
C GLU A 30 -9.98 -15.73 11.79
N PRO A 31 -9.56 -14.75 12.60
CA PRO A 31 -10.05 -14.46 13.96
C PRO A 31 -11.30 -13.56 14.02
N TYR A 32 -11.71 -12.93 12.91
CA TYR A 32 -12.79 -11.93 12.91
C TYR A 32 -14.14 -12.48 13.42
N ARG A 33 -14.43 -13.75 13.16
CA ARG A 33 -15.64 -14.42 13.67
C ARG A 33 -15.66 -14.50 15.20
N SER A 34 -14.55 -14.86 15.84
CA SER A 34 -14.46 -14.89 17.30
C SER A 34 -14.45 -13.50 17.92
N LEU A 35 -13.79 -12.53 17.28
CA LEU A 35 -13.85 -11.13 17.69
C LEU A 35 -15.30 -10.63 17.75
N HIS A 36 -16.10 -10.89 16.71
CA HIS A 36 -17.53 -10.53 16.70
C HIS A 36 -18.31 -11.21 17.83
N ARG A 37 -18.04 -12.50 18.12
CA ARG A 37 -18.67 -13.19 19.27
C ARG A 37 -18.32 -12.57 20.62
N HIS A 38 -17.18 -11.88 20.72
CA HIS A 38 -16.74 -11.14 21.90
C HIS A 38 -17.13 -9.65 21.86
N GLY A 39 -18.14 -9.28 21.07
CA GLY A 39 -18.67 -7.90 21.04
C GLY A 39 -17.79 -6.91 20.29
N PHE A 40 -16.78 -7.36 19.55
CA PHE A 40 -16.00 -6.48 18.69
C PHE A 40 -16.75 -6.20 17.39
N HIS A 41 -17.39 -5.04 17.32
CA HIS A 41 -18.12 -4.59 16.14
C HIS A 41 -17.18 -3.84 15.21
N MET A 42 -16.83 -4.43 14.07
CA MET A 42 -15.78 -3.86 13.25
C MET A 42 -16.12 -2.45 12.72
N SER A 43 -17.38 -2.00 12.66
CA SER A 43 -17.76 -0.64 12.21
C SER A 43 -18.70 0.02 13.21
N ALA A 44 -19.37 1.09 12.77
CA ALA A 44 -20.62 1.51 13.37
C ALA A 44 -21.55 0.30 13.64
N ARG A 45 -22.29 0.33 14.77
CA ARG A 45 -23.12 -0.79 15.26
C ARG A 45 -24.11 -1.34 14.22
N GLU A 46 -24.53 -0.52 13.26
CA GLU A 46 -25.48 -0.84 12.19
C GLU A 46 -24.84 -0.96 10.79
N GLY A 47 -23.50 -1.06 10.69
CA GLY A 47 -22.79 -1.17 9.41
C GLY A 47 -22.67 0.15 8.62
N TYR A 48 -22.24 0.05 7.35
CA TYR A 48 -21.90 1.19 6.48
C TYR A 48 -23.10 1.92 5.83
N THR A 49 -24.34 1.56 6.14
CA THR A 49 -25.49 2.10 5.41
C THR A 49 -26.67 2.38 6.33
N PRO A 50 -26.97 3.65 6.65
CA PRO A 50 -28.35 4.07 6.70
C PRO A 50 -28.81 4.19 5.24
N ASN A 51 -29.35 3.12 4.67
CA ASN A 51 -30.07 3.23 3.39
C ASN A 51 -31.32 4.08 3.64
N ALA A 52 -31.40 5.27 3.03
CA ALA A 52 -32.53 6.19 3.17
C ALA A 52 -33.88 5.53 2.84
N ASN A 53 -33.89 4.52 1.97
CA ASN A 53 -35.09 3.77 1.58
C ASN A 53 -35.41 2.59 2.50
N ALA A 54 -34.51 2.20 3.41
CA ALA A 54 -34.71 1.05 4.30
C ALA A 54 -35.55 1.38 5.55
N ARG A 55 -35.83 2.66 5.83
CA ARG A 55 -36.73 3.09 6.92
C ARG A 55 -37.66 4.21 6.42
N PRO A 56 -38.98 3.97 6.26
CA PRO A 56 -39.94 5.05 6.00
C PRO A 56 -39.92 6.07 7.17
N GLY A 57 -39.60 7.33 6.88
CA GLY A 57 -39.41 8.38 7.91
C GLY A 57 -38.05 8.40 8.61
N GLY A 58 -37.05 7.70 8.07
CA GLY A 58 -35.70 7.60 8.64
C GLY A 58 -34.85 8.88 8.49
N PRO A 59 -33.77 9.02 9.30
CA PRO A 59 -32.89 10.17 9.24
C PRO A 59 -32.12 10.23 7.91
N THR A 60 -31.72 11.45 7.56
CA THR A 60 -30.72 11.82 6.56
C THR A 60 -29.56 10.80 6.44
N PRO A 61 -29.11 10.44 5.20
CA PRO A 61 -27.87 9.69 5.00
C PRO A 61 -26.69 10.28 5.80
N GLY A 62 -26.09 9.47 6.69
CA GLY A 62 -24.99 9.87 7.57
C GLY A 62 -25.05 9.18 8.94
N LEU A 63 -24.01 9.37 9.74
CA LEU A 63 -23.97 8.91 11.14
C LEU A 63 -24.73 9.91 12.03
N ASP A 64 -25.65 9.44 12.88
CA ASP A 64 -26.17 10.25 13.99
C ASP A 64 -25.04 10.43 15.01
N LEU A 65 -24.47 11.64 15.05
CA LEU A 65 -23.33 11.96 15.91
C LEU A 65 -23.72 12.06 17.39
N GLU A 66 -25.01 12.17 17.70
CA GLU A 66 -25.51 12.21 19.07
C GLU A 66 -25.63 10.80 19.68
N ASP A 67 -25.80 9.76 18.85
CA ASP A 67 -25.83 8.37 19.30
C ASP A 67 -24.42 7.77 19.33
N GLN A 68 -23.78 7.89 20.49
CA GLN A 68 -22.45 7.34 20.76
C GLN A 68 -22.39 5.80 20.69
N SER A 69 -23.53 5.09 20.61
CA SER A 69 -23.54 3.64 20.42
C SER A 69 -23.31 3.23 18.96
N LEU A 70 -23.39 4.18 18.01
CA LEU A 70 -23.20 3.94 16.59
C LEU A 70 -21.75 4.02 16.14
N PHE A 71 -20.79 4.34 17.00
CA PHE A 71 -19.37 4.36 16.65
C PHE A 71 -18.52 4.01 17.87
N TYR A 72 -17.22 3.79 17.67
CA TYR A 72 -16.31 3.54 18.78
C TYR A 72 -16.17 4.79 19.64
N ASN A 73 -16.83 4.78 20.80
CA ASN A 73 -16.58 5.76 21.83
C ASN A 73 -15.27 5.42 22.54
N THR A 74 -14.30 6.32 22.43
CA THR A 74 -12.95 6.15 22.98
C THR A 74 -12.74 6.96 24.27
N THR A 75 -13.79 7.65 24.71
CA THR A 75 -13.84 8.38 25.98
C THR A 75 -14.48 7.49 27.06
N GLY A 76 -14.58 7.99 28.30
CA GLY A 76 -15.20 7.24 29.40
C GLY A 76 -14.44 5.95 29.74
N GLU A 77 -15.11 4.81 29.66
CA GLU A 77 -14.59 3.48 30.04
C GLU A 77 -13.31 3.10 29.29
N ALA A 78 -13.20 3.43 27.99
CA ALA A 78 -11.99 3.17 27.23
C ALA A 78 -10.80 3.96 27.79
N ALA A 79 -11.00 5.25 28.07
CA ALA A 79 -9.97 6.09 28.69
C ALA A 79 -9.60 5.58 30.09
N GLU A 80 -10.58 5.13 30.88
CA GLU A 80 -10.35 4.57 32.21
C GLU A 80 -9.54 3.27 32.17
N TYR A 81 -9.89 2.35 31.27
CA TYR A 81 -9.15 1.11 31.04
C TYR A 81 -7.68 1.38 30.74
N TRP A 82 -7.40 2.37 29.89
CA TRP A 82 -6.05 2.68 29.43
C TRP A 82 -5.22 3.55 30.39
N ARG A 83 -5.82 4.20 31.41
CA ARG A 83 -5.10 5.07 32.37
C ARG A 83 -3.97 4.35 33.13
N GLN A 84 -4.11 3.05 33.34
CA GLN A 84 -3.11 2.23 34.04
C GLN A 84 -1.93 1.80 33.15
N PHE A 85 -1.99 2.05 31.84
CA PHE A 85 -0.96 1.64 30.88
C PHE A 85 -0.18 2.85 30.36
N ALA A 86 1.12 2.65 30.14
CA ALA A 86 1.96 3.64 29.49
C ALA A 86 1.80 3.52 27.96
N LEU A 87 0.72 4.10 27.44
CA LEU A 87 0.50 4.17 26.00
C LEU A 87 1.53 5.09 25.31
N PRO A 88 1.86 4.84 24.03
CA PRO A 88 2.76 5.67 23.24
C PRO A 88 2.38 7.14 23.26
N LYS A 89 3.38 8.00 23.39
CA LYS A 89 3.26 9.46 23.29
C LYS A 89 4.22 9.97 22.21
N PRO A 90 3.98 11.16 21.63
CA PRO A 90 4.94 11.78 20.73
C PRO A 90 6.34 11.80 21.34
N SER A 91 7.32 11.24 20.62
CA SER A 91 8.71 11.17 21.05
C SER A 91 9.66 11.37 19.87
N LYS A 92 10.86 11.89 20.17
CA LYS A 92 12.00 11.95 19.24
C LYS A 92 13.05 10.86 19.50
N ASP A 93 12.97 10.17 20.64
CA ASP A 93 13.93 9.12 20.98
C ASP A 93 13.56 7.83 20.24
N VAL A 94 14.39 7.45 19.27
CA VAL A 94 14.22 6.21 18.48
C VAL A 94 14.14 4.95 19.35
N ARG A 95 14.76 4.94 20.54
CA ARG A 95 14.67 3.79 21.47
C ARG A 95 13.26 3.65 22.03
N GLN A 96 12.62 4.77 22.41
CA GLN A 96 11.23 4.77 22.85
C GLN A 96 10.29 4.41 21.68
N LEU A 97 10.52 4.99 20.49
CA LEU A 97 9.70 4.71 19.30
C LEU A 97 9.72 3.23 18.92
N ARG A 98 10.88 2.56 19.03
CA ARG A 98 11.01 1.11 18.82
C ARG A 98 10.28 0.31 19.89
N ALA A 99 10.44 0.68 21.16
CA ALA A 99 9.77 0.00 22.27
C ALA A 99 8.24 0.09 22.13
N ASP A 100 7.73 1.28 21.77
CA ASP A 100 6.32 1.53 21.54
C ASP A 100 5.79 0.70 20.36
N LEU A 101 6.51 0.69 19.24
CA LEU A 101 6.11 -0.07 18.06
C LEU A 101 6.07 -1.58 18.34
N LEU A 102 7.03 -2.10 19.12
CA LEU A 102 7.06 -3.51 19.51
C LEU A 102 5.94 -3.87 20.49
N GLU A 103 5.74 -3.06 21.53
CA GLU A 103 4.77 -3.33 22.59
C GLU A 103 3.34 -3.11 22.14
N TRP A 104 3.08 -1.96 21.51
CA TRP A 104 1.74 -1.45 21.23
C TRP A 104 1.34 -1.52 19.76
N GLY A 105 2.29 -1.78 18.86
CA GLY A 105 2.05 -1.90 17.42
C GLY A 105 2.02 -0.57 16.68
N TYR A 106 2.26 0.54 17.38
CA TYR A 106 2.42 1.88 16.82
C TYR A 106 3.33 2.76 17.67
N CYS A 107 3.88 3.80 17.06
CA CYS A 107 4.59 4.88 17.75
C CYS A 107 4.33 6.23 17.07
N LEU A 108 4.64 7.33 17.76
CA LEU A 108 4.41 8.69 17.30
C LEU A 108 5.72 9.47 17.21
N VAL A 109 6.20 9.70 16.00
CA VAL A 109 7.42 10.48 15.75
C VAL A 109 7.09 11.96 15.87
N GLN A 110 7.51 12.57 16.99
CA GLN A 110 7.25 13.97 17.31
C GLN A 110 8.03 14.91 16.38
N ASP A 111 7.37 15.98 15.93
CA ASP A 111 7.93 17.00 15.01
C ASP A 111 8.64 16.37 13.80
N ALA A 112 8.08 15.27 13.29
CA ALA A 112 8.59 14.61 12.09
C ALA A 112 8.43 15.49 10.83
N LEU A 113 7.49 16.44 10.86
CA LEU A 113 7.38 17.53 9.90
C LEU A 113 7.59 18.86 10.62
N SER A 114 8.32 19.78 9.98
CA SER A 114 8.33 21.18 10.39
C SER A 114 6.97 21.84 10.13
N ALA A 115 6.72 23.00 10.76
CA ALA A 115 5.51 23.79 10.48
C ALA A 115 5.36 24.13 8.99
N ASP A 116 6.47 24.47 8.32
CA ASP A 116 6.46 24.75 6.88
C ASP A 116 6.15 23.51 6.03
N GLN A 117 6.67 22.34 6.43
CA GLN A 117 6.37 21.06 5.78
C GLN A 117 4.89 20.71 5.92
N VAL A 118 4.31 20.88 7.11
CA VAL A 118 2.86 20.71 7.36
C VAL A 118 2.06 21.60 6.42
N VAL A 119 2.34 22.90 6.38
CA VAL A 119 1.63 23.86 5.53
C VAL A 119 1.74 23.49 4.05
N ARG A 120 2.95 23.18 3.56
CA ARG A 120 3.19 22.82 2.15
C ARG A 120 2.47 21.53 1.74
N LEU A 121 2.53 20.48 2.56
CA LEU A 121 1.90 19.19 2.29
C LEU A 121 0.38 19.32 2.32
N ARG A 122 -0.16 20.00 3.34
CA ARG A 122 -1.60 20.22 3.50
C ARG A 122 -2.18 21.03 2.35
N ARG A 123 -1.53 22.14 1.97
CA ARG A 123 -1.95 22.96 0.82
C ARG A 123 -2.01 22.11 -0.45
N ARG A 124 -0.98 21.32 -0.71
CA ARG A 124 -0.91 20.48 -1.92
C ARG A 124 -2.01 19.42 -1.95
N ALA A 125 -2.27 18.75 -0.83
CA ALA A 125 -3.35 17.78 -0.73
C ALA A 125 -4.72 18.44 -1.02
N LEU A 126 -5.00 19.61 -0.45
CA LEU A 126 -6.27 20.31 -0.66
C LEU A 126 -6.44 20.86 -2.07
N GLU A 127 -5.39 21.41 -2.68
CA GLU A 127 -5.39 21.84 -4.08
C GLU A 127 -5.66 20.66 -5.03
N GLN A 128 -4.97 19.53 -4.81
CA GLN A 128 -5.20 18.32 -5.60
C GLN A 128 -6.63 17.80 -5.42
N ALA A 129 -7.14 17.78 -4.19
CA ALA A 129 -8.51 17.37 -3.90
C ALA A 129 -9.53 18.25 -4.63
N ALA A 130 -9.33 19.57 -4.62
CA ALA A 130 -10.17 20.52 -5.33
C ALA A 130 -10.09 20.32 -6.86
N GLY A 131 -8.88 20.11 -7.40
CA GLY A 131 -8.68 19.80 -8.81
C GLY A 131 -9.38 18.52 -9.25
N GLU A 132 -9.28 17.44 -8.47
CA GLU A 132 -9.97 16.18 -8.76
C GLU A 132 -11.49 16.32 -8.70
N ARG A 133 -12.03 17.12 -7.76
CA ARG A 133 -13.47 17.44 -7.74
C ARG A 133 -13.88 18.23 -8.99
N ALA A 134 -13.12 19.25 -9.37
CA ALA A 134 -13.40 20.05 -10.55
C ALA A 134 -13.32 19.24 -11.85
N ALA A 135 -12.45 18.24 -11.90
CA ALA A 135 -12.30 17.33 -13.04
C ALA A 135 -13.29 16.16 -13.04
N GLY A 136 -14.13 16.00 -12.00
CA GLY A 136 -15.03 14.84 -11.87
C GLY A 136 -14.34 13.52 -11.54
N LEU A 137 -13.12 13.57 -10.99
CA LEU A 137 -12.28 12.42 -10.64
C LEU A 137 -12.27 12.10 -9.13
N ALA A 138 -12.95 12.91 -8.31
CA ALA A 138 -12.92 12.76 -6.88
C ALA A 138 -13.46 11.39 -6.43
N MET A 139 -12.62 10.61 -5.76
CA MET A 139 -13.00 9.35 -5.15
C MET A 139 -13.56 9.59 -3.75
N TRP A 140 -14.86 9.38 -3.62
CA TRP A 140 -15.58 9.47 -2.35
C TRP A 140 -15.69 8.10 -1.70
N ILE A 141 -15.32 8.01 -0.42
CA ILE A 141 -15.44 6.81 0.41
C ILE A 141 -16.33 7.15 1.61
N GLY A 142 -17.25 6.24 1.94
CA GLY A 142 -18.19 6.38 3.06
C GLY A 142 -19.62 6.57 2.58
N SER A 143 -20.37 7.42 3.28
CA SER A 143 -21.79 7.68 3.03
C SER A 143 -22.03 8.80 2.02
N ASP A 144 -23.19 8.73 1.36
CA ASP A 144 -23.71 9.79 0.49
C ASP A 144 -23.83 11.15 1.18
N PRO A 145 -23.91 12.25 0.40
CA PRO A 145 -24.26 13.58 0.89
C PRO A 145 -25.53 13.63 1.72
N VAL A 146 -25.35 14.08 2.96
CA VAL A 146 -26.41 14.72 3.78
C VAL A 146 -27.13 15.74 2.88
N PRO A 147 -28.46 15.66 2.68
CA PRO A 147 -29.20 16.61 1.87
C PRO A 147 -28.90 18.06 2.26
N GLY A 148 -28.64 18.91 1.26
CA GLY A 148 -28.28 20.31 1.45
C GLY A 148 -26.81 20.58 1.80
N LYS A 149 -25.97 19.55 1.98
CA LYS A 149 -24.51 19.71 2.12
C LYS A 149 -23.79 19.39 0.81
N LYS A 150 -22.87 20.27 0.40
CA LYS A 150 -22.09 20.12 -0.85
C LYS A 150 -20.98 19.05 -0.75
N LEU A 151 -20.52 18.76 0.47
CA LEU A 151 -19.47 17.78 0.74
C LEU A 151 -19.89 16.96 1.97
N SER A 152 -20.07 15.66 1.76
CA SER A 152 -20.09 14.66 2.82
C SER A 152 -19.09 13.57 2.44
N GLY A 153 -18.74 12.73 3.40
CA GLY A 153 -17.89 11.59 3.10
C GLY A 153 -16.43 11.98 2.95
N SER A 154 -15.59 10.97 2.99
CA SER A 154 -14.15 11.15 2.94
C SER A 154 -13.69 11.21 1.50
N GLN A 155 -12.89 12.22 1.15
CA GLN A 155 -12.24 12.24 -0.16
C GLN A 155 -10.88 11.56 -0.04
N HIS A 156 -10.64 10.57 -0.89
CA HIS A 156 -9.38 9.86 -0.96
C HIS A 156 -8.69 10.19 -2.29
N MET A 157 -7.42 10.58 -2.25
CA MET A 157 -6.61 10.75 -3.46
C MET A 157 -5.47 9.75 -3.45
N THR A 158 -5.44 8.85 -4.43
CA THR A 158 -4.40 7.81 -4.59
C THR A 158 -3.20 8.31 -5.41
N SER A 159 -2.17 7.48 -5.59
CA SER A 159 -1.01 7.76 -6.45
C SER A 159 -0.34 9.12 -6.17
N LEU A 160 -0.21 9.48 -4.89
CA LEU A 160 0.32 10.79 -4.47
C LEU A 160 1.72 11.11 -5.00
N TYR A 161 2.51 10.09 -5.36
CA TYR A 161 3.81 10.27 -6.03
C TYR A 161 3.71 11.05 -7.35
N ASN A 162 2.56 11.01 -8.04
CA ASN A 162 2.31 11.81 -9.25
C ASN A 162 1.93 13.26 -8.94
N LYS A 163 1.58 13.58 -7.69
CA LYS A 163 0.78 14.76 -7.36
C LYS A 163 1.59 15.91 -6.77
N GLY A 164 2.90 15.77 -6.62
CA GLY A 164 3.78 16.86 -6.18
C GLY A 164 5.16 16.38 -5.78
N GLU A 165 6.16 17.24 -5.92
CA GLU A 165 7.55 16.93 -5.53
C GLU A 165 7.68 16.64 -4.04
N GLN A 166 7.04 17.46 -3.21
CA GLN A 166 6.99 17.26 -1.77
C GLN A 166 6.38 15.91 -1.36
N LEU A 167 5.54 15.30 -2.21
CA LEU A 167 4.96 13.97 -1.95
C LEU A 167 5.95 12.87 -2.36
N ARG A 168 6.71 13.03 -3.45
CA ARG A 168 7.80 12.11 -3.81
C ARG A 168 8.92 12.11 -2.77
N GLN A 169 9.23 13.27 -2.21
CA GLN A 169 10.17 13.39 -1.11
C GLN A 169 9.74 12.55 0.12
N LEU A 170 8.44 12.39 0.38
CA LEU A 170 7.95 11.47 1.41
C LEU A 170 8.18 10.00 1.05
N VAL A 171 7.93 9.60 -0.20
CA VAL A 171 8.21 8.24 -0.70
C VAL A 171 9.69 7.87 -0.52
N GLU A 172 10.58 8.83 -0.69
CA GLU A 172 12.02 8.66 -0.47
C GLU A 172 12.46 8.82 0.99
N SER A 173 11.55 9.15 1.91
CA SER A 173 11.89 9.53 3.29
C SER A 173 12.95 10.64 3.35
N ASN A 174 12.90 11.57 2.40
CA ASN A 174 13.84 12.69 2.28
C ASN A 174 13.53 13.75 3.35
N PRO A 175 14.54 14.22 4.12
CA PRO A 175 14.41 15.33 5.08
C PRO A 175 13.71 16.59 4.56
N ASP A 176 13.80 16.90 3.26
CA ASP A 176 13.14 18.06 2.65
C ASP A 176 11.61 17.92 2.64
N GLY A 177 11.11 16.69 2.45
CA GLY A 177 9.68 16.37 2.51
C GLY A 177 9.19 16.21 3.94
N ALA A 178 9.96 15.48 4.77
CA ALA A 178 9.73 15.29 6.18
C ALA A 178 11.05 15.26 6.94
N GLN A 179 11.31 16.22 7.83
CA GLN A 179 12.57 16.28 8.58
C GLN A 179 12.85 15.01 9.41
N GLY A 180 11.80 14.31 9.85
CA GLY A 180 11.87 13.00 10.51
C GLY A 180 12.09 11.81 9.57
N GLY A 181 12.26 12.03 8.26
CA GLY A 181 12.42 11.00 7.24
C GLY A 181 13.44 9.91 7.60
N PRO A 182 14.65 10.24 8.07
CA PRO A 182 15.64 9.22 8.44
C PRO A 182 15.21 8.28 9.57
N VAL A 183 14.56 8.79 10.63
CA VAL A 183 14.08 7.93 11.73
C VAL A 183 12.87 7.11 11.30
N ILE A 184 12.00 7.66 10.46
CA ILE A 184 10.85 6.93 9.89
C ILE A 184 11.35 5.79 9.00
N GLU A 185 12.29 6.06 8.07
CA GLU A 185 12.86 5.04 7.20
C GLU A 185 13.53 3.90 7.99
N GLN A 186 14.22 4.24 9.08
CA GLN A 186 14.83 3.25 9.95
C GLN A 186 13.77 2.33 10.58
N LEU A 187 12.68 2.89 11.11
CA LEU A 187 11.57 2.11 11.71
C LEU A 187 10.88 1.21 10.66
N ILE A 188 10.61 1.74 9.45
CA ILE A 188 10.01 0.94 8.37
C ILE A 188 10.97 -0.18 7.93
N THR A 189 12.26 0.11 7.81
CA THR A 189 13.28 -0.88 7.46
C THR A 189 13.37 -1.99 8.50
N GLU A 190 13.24 -1.68 9.80
CA GLU A 190 13.21 -2.68 10.87
C GLU A 190 11.94 -3.55 10.82
N CYS A 191 10.79 -2.97 10.47
CA CYS A 191 9.54 -3.73 10.34
C CYS A 191 9.52 -4.67 9.12
N VAL A 192 9.73 -4.11 7.92
CA VAL A 192 9.51 -4.87 6.67
C VAL A 192 10.80 -5.28 5.98
N GLY A 193 11.97 -4.85 6.46
CA GLY A 193 13.28 -5.17 5.90
C GLY A 193 13.77 -4.13 4.89
N PRO A 194 15.04 -4.22 4.47
CA PRO A 194 15.62 -3.33 3.47
C PRO A 194 14.96 -3.52 2.11
N GLY A 195 15.01 -2.48 1.28
CA GLY A 195 14.45 -2.54 -0.08
C GLY A 195 12.92 -2.67 -0.12
N TYR A 196 12.22 -2.31 0.96
CA TYR A 196 10.76 -2.21 0.96
C TYR A 196 10.25 -1.31 -0.18
N ILE A 197 9.03 -1.56 -0.63
CA ILE A 197 8.35 -0.74 -1.63
C ILE A 197 7.11 -0.11 -1.00
N ILE A 198 6.63 1.00 -1.53
CA ILE A 198 5.32 1.51 -1.13
C ILE A 198 4.24 0.57 -1.66
N ASP A 199 3.23 0.28 -0.87
CA ASP A 199 2.05 -0.47 -1.31
C ASP A 199 0.97 0.46 -1.87
N SER A 200 0.75 1.56 -1.16
CA SER A 200 -0.11 2.65 -1.56
C SER A 200 0.35 3.95 -0.91
N PHE A 201 -0.01 5.07 -1.52
CA PHE A 201 0.19 6.39 -0.92
C PHE A 201 -1.02 7.27 -1.21
N VAL A 202 -1.78 7.57 -0.15
CA VAL A 202 -3.12 8.13 -0.22
C VAL A 202 -3.23 9.36 0.67
N ALA A 203 -3.88 10.42 0.18
CA ALA A 203 -4.31 11.53 1.02
C ALA A 203 -5.78 11.32 1.38
N ILE A 204 -6.10 11.44 2.67
CA ILE A 204 -7.43 11.19 3.21
C ILE A 204 -7.93 12.49 3.82
N ILE A 205 -9.03 13.01 3.28
CA ILE A 205 -9.72 14.19 3.80
C ILE A 205 -11.01 13.72 4.46
N GLN A 206 -11.00 13.66 5.79
CA GLN A 206 -12.17 13.31 6.59
C GLN A 206 -13.03 14.56 6.82
N ASN A 207 -14.17 14.63 6.13
CA ASN A 207 -15.17 15.67 6.35
C ASN A 207 -16.06 15.35 7.55
N LYS A 208 -16.89 16.29 7.99
CA LYS A 208 -17.92 16.02 8.99
C LYS A 208 -18.90 14.96 8.49
N TYR A 209 -19.43 14.14 9.41
CA TYR A 209 -20.44 13.10 9.14
C TYR A 209 -19.97 11.91 8.31
N CYS A 210 -18.65 11.72 8.15
CA CYS A 210 -18.15 10.49 7.53
C CYS A 210 -18.42 9.30 8.44
N LEU A 211 -18.87 8.20 7.85
CA LEU A 211 -18.91 6.91 8.54
C LEU A 211 -17.47 6.50 8.93
N PRO A 212 -17.27 5.95 10.14
CA PRO A 212 -15.97 5.44 10.52
C PRO A 212 -15.60 4.25 9.62
N GLN A 213 -14.31 4.07 9.40
CA GLN A 213 -13.87 2.84 8.73
C GLN A 213 -14.07 1.64 9.66
N THR A 214 -14.27 0.50 9.03
CA THR A 214 -14.20 -0.79 9.69
C THR A 214 -12.82 -0.96 10.32
N MET A 215 -12.71 -1.40 11.55
CA MET A 215 -11.47 -1.81 12.18
C MET A 215 -10.90 -3.02 11.43
N HIS A 216 -9.70 -2.85 10.89
CA HIS A 216 -9.03 -3.82 10.04
C HIS A 216 -7.54 -3.88 10.35
N GLN A 217 -6.91 -4.97 9.92
CA GLN A 217 -5.47 -5.06 9.73
C GLN A 217 -5.21 -4.79 8.25
N ASP A 218 -4.33 -3.86 7.88
CA ASP A 218 -3.98 -3.67 6.46
C ASP A 218 -3.29 -4.90 5.88
N GLN A 219 -2.55 -5.62 6.72
CA GLN A 219 -1.99 -6.94 6.37
C GLN A 219 -3.09 -8.02 6.19
N GLY A 220 -4.36 -7.72 6.47
CA GLY A 220 -5.48 -8.67 6.37
C GLY A 220 -5.70 -9.28 4.97
N ALA A 221 -5.10 -8.72 3.92
CA ALA A 221 -5.02 -9.35 2.60
C ALA A 221 -4.25 -10.70 2.63
N VAL A 222 -3.38 -10.89 3.63
CA VAL A 222 -2.71 -12.16 3.93
C VAL A 222 -3.64 -12.98 4.83
N PRO A 223 -4.09 -14.18 4.40
CA PRO A 223 -5.14 -14.92 5.11
C PRO A 223 -4.66 -15.61 6.40
N PHE A 224 -3.44 -15.31 6.87
CA PHE A 224 -2.81 -15.87 8.06
C PHE A 224 -2.11 -14.78 8.88
N GLN A 225 -1.93 -15.07 10.17
CA GLN A 225 -1.11 -14.25 11.04
C GLN A 225 0.37 -14.65 10.90
N THR A 226 1.26 -13.66 11.03
CA THR A 226 2.71 -13.82 10.96
C THR A 226 3.35 -13.40 12.28
N GLU A 227 4.58 -13.84 12.55
CA GLU A 227 5.34 -13.44 13.76
C GLU A 227 5.85 -11.98 13.66
N ALA A 228 6.19 -11.56 12.44
CA ALA A 228 6.69 -10.22 12.12
C ALA A 228 5.84 -9.57 11.01
N PRO A 229 5.86 -8.24 10.87
CA PRO A 229 5.09 -7.54 9.83
C PRO A 229 5.53 -7.88 8.42
N LEU A 230 4.54 -7.99 7.54
CA LEU A 230 4.71 -7.94 6.09
C LEU A 230 4.46 -6.54 5.53
N MET A 231 3.80 -5.69 6.31
CA MET A 231 3.45 -4.30 6.00
C MET A 231 3.71 -3.40 7.21
N CYS A 232 4.11 -2.14 6.96
CA CYS A 232 4.17 -1.08 7.96
C CYS A 232 3.71 0.25 7.34
N ASN A 233 2.98 1.04 8.12
CA ASN A 233 2.29 2.24 7.67
C ASN A 233 2.91 3.51 8.27
N GLN A 234 2.82 4.60 7.52
CA GLN A 234 3.20 5.95 7.92
C GLN A 234 1.98 6.85 7.72
N LEU A 235 1.48 7.44 8.81
CA LEU A 235 0.39 8.40 8.79
C LEU A 235 0.93 9.78 9.14
N TYR A 236 1.07 10.64 8.14
CA TYR A 236 1.46 12.03 8.29
C TYR A 236 0.25 12.85 8.75
N VAL A 237 0.32 13.37 9.97
CA VAL A 237 -0.73 14.16 10.62
C VAL A 237 -0.58 15.62 10.20
N LEU A 238 -1.51 16.15 9.39
CA LEU A 238 -1.43 17.51 8.85
C LEU A 238 -2.37 18.52 9.53
N ASP A 239 -3.26 18.03 10.38
CA ASP A 239 -4.10 18.82 11.29
C ASP A 239 -3.98 18.16 12.67
N ASP A 240 -4.03 18.96 13.75
CA ASP A 240 -4.10 18.42 15.11
C ASP A 240 -5.19 17.36 15.18
N MET A 241 -4.86 16.20 15.74
CA MET A 241 -5.70 15.02 15.69
C MET A 241 -6.09 14.62 17.11
N GLY A 242 -7.35 14.27 17.30
CA GLY A 242 -7.91 13.85 18.58
C GLY A 242 -9.27 13.17 18.44
N PRO A 243 -9.89 12.72 19.54
CA PRO A 243 -11.21 12.09 19.51
C PRO A 243 -12.30 13.00 18.91
N GLU A 244 -12.19 14.31 19.08
CA GLU A 244 -13.17 15.30 18.60
C GLU A 244 -13.25 15.40 17.07
N ASN A 245 -12.14 15.16 16.36
CA ASN A 245 -12.08 15.21 14.90
C ASN A 245 -11.82 13.84 14.25
N GLY A 246 -12.05 12.78 15.02
CA GLY A 246 -12.05 11.41 14.51
C GLY A 246 -10.67 10.83 14.30
N GLY A 247 -9.69 11.19 15.14
CA GLY A 247 -8.34 10.61 15.19
C GLY A 247 -8.32 9.14 14.83
N THR A 248 -7.33 8.68 14.05
CA THR A 248 -7.30 7.26 13.64
C THR A 248 -7.48 6.36 14.87
N LEU A 249 -8.48 5.48 14.80
CA LEU A 249 -8.77 4.50 15.84
C LEU A 249 -7.70 3.43 15.80
N VAL A 250 -7.25 2.99 16.97
CA VAL A 250 -6.35 1.84 17.14
C VAL A 250 -6.80 1.00 18.32
N VAL A 251 -6.53 -0.31 18.29
CA VAL A 251 -6.54 -1.15 19.48
C VAL A 251 -5.08 -1.43 19.87
N PRO A 252 -4.52 -0.71 20.85
CA PRO A 252 -3.12 -0.91 21.27
C PRO A 252 -2.82 -2.38 21.61
N GLY A 253 -1.72 -2.91 21.08
CA GLY A 253 -1.29 -4.29 21.33
C GLY A 253 -2.03 -5.37 20.53
N SER A 254 -3.04 -5.01 19.72
CA SER A 254 -3.84 -5.98 18.94
C SER A 254 -3.02 -6.80 17.94
N HIS A 255 -1.92 -6.25 17.41
CA HIS A 255 -1.00 -6.97 16.52
C HIS A 255 -0.46 -8.25 17.18
N ARG A 256 -0.15 -8.21 18.47
CA ARG A 256 0.32 -9.35 19.26
C ARG A 256 -0.81 -10.25 19.71
N LEU A 257 -1.88 -9.66 20.25
CA LEU A 257 -3.03 -10.42 20.76
C LEU A 257 -3.62 -11.31 19.66
N ILE A 258 -3.83 -10.76 18.47
CA ILE A 258 -4.39 -11.51 17.34
C ILE A 258 -3.37 -12.51 16.79
N SER A 259 -2.11 -12.11 16.61
CA SER A 259 -1.08 -13.02 16.08
C SER A 259 -0.82 -14.22 17.00
N SER A 260 -0.90 -14.03 18.32
CA SER A 260 -0.67 -15.08 19.32
C SER A 260 -1.68 -16.23 19.24
N ALA A 261 -2.92 -15.96 18.81
CA ALA A 261 -3.91 -17.01 18.59
C ALA A 261 -3.52 -17.90 17.40
N GLY A 262 -2.78 -17.34 16.43
CA GLY A 262 -2.38 -18.01 15.20
C GLY A 262 -3.46 -18.01 14.13
N SER A 263 -3.12 -18.58 12.98
CA SER A 263 -3.96 -18.50 11.78
C SER A 263 -5.13 -19.46 11.82
N ALA A 264 -6.31 -19.02 11.37
CA ALA A 264 -7.56 -19.79 11.40
C ALA A 264 -7.93 -20.34 12.80
N ARG A 265 -7.56 -19.63 13.86
CA ARG A 265 -7.83 -19.99 15.26
C ARG A 265 -8.63 -18.89 15.96
N SER A 266 -9.55 -19.30 16.83
CA SER A 266 -10.41 -18.37 17.55
C SER A 266 -9.65 -17.62 18.65
N ILE A 267 -9.87 -16.31 18.73
CA ILE A 267 -9.57 -15.50 19.91
C ILE A 267 -10.47 -15.97 21.06
N LYS A 268 -9.91 -16.10 22.27
CA LYS A 268 -10.60 -16.66 23.45
C LYS A 268 -11.12 -15.61 24.43
N SER A 269 -10.69 -14.37 24.27
CA SER A 269 -11.00 -13.27 25.17
C SER A 269 -11.32 -12.01 24.36
N PRO A 270 -12.17 -11.10 24.89
CA PRO A 270 -12.39 -9.81 24.27
C PRO A 270 -11.07 -9.04 24.07
N LEU A 271 -11.00 -8.25 23.00
CA LEU A 271 -9.91 -7.30 22.83
C LEU A 271 -10.08 -6.11 23.77
N PRO A 272 -8.97 -5.44 24.14
CA PRO A 272 -9.02 -4.12 24.77
C PRO A 272 -9.83 -3.11 23.94
N PRO A 273 -10.39 -2.06 24.58
CA PRO A 273 -11.16 -1.05 23.87
C PRO A 273 -10.27 -0.24 22.92
N ALA A 274 -10.84 0.18 21.79
CA ALA A 274 -10.16 1.06 20.85
C ALA A 274 -9.99 2.48 21.42
N ILE A 275 -8.97 3.20 20.96
CA ILE A 275 -8.74 4.62 21.26
C ILE A 275 -8.56 5.42 19.98
N ASN A 276 -8.88 6.72 20.00
CA ASN A 276 -8.42 7.63 18.96
C ASN A 276 -6.96 8.00 19.25
N LEU A 277 -6.11 7.96 18.23
CA LEU A 277 -4.80 8.59 18.32
C LEU A 277 -4.98 10.10 18.51
N ALA A 278 -4.20 10.67 19.43
CA ALA A 278 -4.15 12.09 19.69
C ALA A 278 -2.71 12.59 19.45
N ALA A 279 -2.55 13.55 18.54
CA ALA A 279 -1.24 14.08 18.18
C ALA A 279 -1.33 15.47 17.53
N PRO A 280 -0.37 16.37 17.78
CA PRO A 280 -0.30 17.64 17.07
C PRO A 280 0.08 17.44 15.60
N ALA A 281 -0.34 18.38 14.75
CA ALA A 281 0.09 18.46 13.36
C ALA A 281 1.62 18.46 13.27
N GLY A 282 2.14 17.72 12.30
CA GLY A 282 3.57 17.48 12.11
C GLY A 282 4.11 16.22 12.79
N THR A 283 3.27 15.52 13.55
CA THR A 283 3.56 14.15 14.00
C THR A 283 3.43 13.16 12.84
N VAL A 284 4.29 12.15 12.79
CA VAL A 284 4.08 10.98 11.92
C VAL A 284 3.83 9.77 12.81
N VAL A 285 2.68 9.13 12.63
CA VAL A 285 2.39 7.86 13.30
C VAL A 285 2.95 6.74 12.43
N VAL A 286 3.79 5.89 13.00
CA VAL A 286 4.24 4.65 12.37
C VAL A 286 3.50 3.51 13.04
N PHE A 287 2.84 2.65 12.27
CA PHE A 287 2.10 1.51 12.83
C PHE A 287 2.18 0.28 11.97
N GLU A 288 2.12 -0.86 12.63
CA GLU A 288 2.29 -2.15 11.99
C GLU A 288 1.03 -2.59 11.21
N GLY A 289 1.19 -3.27 10.06
CA GLY A 289 0.06 -3.76 9.27
C GLY A 289 -0.84 -4.79 9.97
N ARG A 290 -0.38 -5.39 11.09
CA ARG A 290 -1.17 -6.28 11.96
C ARG A 290 -1.96 -5.53 13.05
N LEU A 291 -1.75 -4.23 13.24
CA LEU A 291 -2.50 -3.45 14.23
C LEU A 291 -3.94 -3.26 13.74
N LEU A 292 -4.92 -3.58 14.58
CA LEU A 292 -6.32 -3.21 14.31
C LEU A 292 -6.47 -1.71 14.40
N HIS A 293 -6.94 -1.11 13.31
CA HIS A 293 -7.13 0.33 13.21
C HIS A 293 -8.23 0.68 12.20
N GLY A 294 -8.65 1.94 12.18
CA GLY A 294 -9.60 2.49 11.22
C GLY A 294 -9.78 3.98 11.39
N ALA A 295 -10.25 4.71 10.39
CA ALA A 295 -10.57 6.13 10.55
C ALA A 295 -11.72 6.32 11.56
N GLY A 296 -11.51 7.22 12.53
CA GLY A 296 -12.56 7.66 13.46
C GLY A 296 -13.51 8.69 12.85
N VAL A 297 -14.54 9.06 13.61
CA VAL A 297 -15.60 9.97 13.19
C VAL A 297 -15.18 11.42 13.40
N ASN A 298 -15.12 12.22 12.33
CA ASN A 298 -14.89 13.65 12.46
C ASN A 298 -16.20 14.37 12.84
N MET A 299 -16.29 14.81 14.10
CA MET A 299 -17.44 15.56 14.62
C MET A 299 -17.30 17.08 14.44
N THR A 300 -16.12 17.55 14.01
CA THR A 300 -15.87 18.99 13.83
C THR A 300 -16.34 19.49 12.46
N ASP A 301 -16.54 20.80 12.33
CA ASP A 301 -16.89 21.43 11.06
C ASP A 301 -15.70 21.65 10.12
N ARG A 302 -14.49 21.23 10.51
CA ARG A 302 -13.28 21.36 9.70
C ARG A 302 -12.85 20.00 9.17
N PRO A 303 -12.44 19.89 7.89
CA PRO A 303 -11.87 18.66 7.38
C PRO A 303 -10.55 18.37 8.10
N ARG A 304 -10.31 17.10 8.40
CA ARG A 304 -9.02 16.61 8.88
C ARG A 304 -8.27 15.93 7.74
N VAL A 305 -7.06 16.41 7.45
CA VAL A 305 -6.22 15.91 6.37
C VAL A 305 -5.11 15.04 6.94
N THR A 306 -4.97 13.83 6.39
CA THR A 306 -3.82 12.96 6.64
C THR A 306 -3.26 12.43 5.33
N LEU A 307 -1.96 12.11 5.32
CA LEU A 307 -1.37 11.31 4.24
C LEU A 307 -1.01 9.95 4.83
N ALA A 308 -1.50 8.88 4.22
CA ALA A 308 -1.24 7.50 4.62
C ALA A 308 -0.38 6.83 3.55
N MET A 309 0.81 6.38 3.93
CA MET A 309 1.72 5.62 3.08
C MET A 309 1.96 4.26 3.70
N SER A 310 1.54 3.22 3.00
CA SER A 310 1.79 1.84 3.38
C SER A 310 3.06 1.35 2.69
N CYS A 311 3.88 0.57 3.39
CA CYS A 311 5.10 -0.02 2.85
C CYS A 311 5.08 -1.52 3.06
N ASN A 312 5.42 -2.26 2.00
CA ASN A 312 5.42 -3.72 1.96
C ASN A 312 6.80 -4.27 1.64
N LYS A 313 6.98 -5.55 1.95
CA LYS A 313 8.10 -6.32 1.41
C LYS A 313 8.08 -6.31 -0.12
N PRO A 314 9.24 -6.24 -0.81
CA PRO A 314 9.33 -6.02 -2.25
C PRO A 314 8.73 -7.14 -3.12
N TRP A 315 8.49 -8.32 -2.55
CA TRP A 315 7.89 -9.46 -3.23
C TRP A 315 6.35 -9.53 -3.08
N ILE A 316 5.75 -8.59 -2.35
CA ILE A 316 4.30 -8.43 -2.21
C ILE A 316 3.81 -7.50 -3.32
N ARG A 317 2.71 -7.87 -3.97
CA ARG A 317 2.09 -7.03 -5.00
C ARG A 317 1.54 -5.77 -4.33
N GLN A 318 1.86 -4.60 -4.89
CA GLN A 318 1.36 -3.30 -4.43
C GLN A 318 -0.15 -3.18 -4.69
N GLN A 319 -0.88 -2.53 -3.77
CA GLN A 319 -2.26 -2.09 -3.99
C GLN A 319 -2.36 -1.07 -5.13
N ASP A 320 -1.45 -0.10 -5.18
CA ASP A 320 -1.30 0.84 -6.30
C ASP A 320 -0.04 0.46 -7.11
N LEU A 321 -0.25 -0.05 -8.32
CA LEU A 321 0.82 -0.49 -9.21
C LEU A 321 1.53 0.72 -9.84
N ALA A 322 2.45 1.34 -9.11
CA ALA A 322 3.18 2.52 -9.58
C ALA A 322 4.02 2.25 -10.84
N VAL A 323 4.46 1.01 -11.09
CA VAL A 323 5.06 0.60 -12.38
C VAL A 323 4.12 0.83 -13.58
N VAL A 324 2.80 0.84 -13.34
CA VAL A 324 1.76 1.17 -14.32
C VAL A 324 1.37 2.65 -14.26
N SER A 325 1.14 3.16 -13.05
CA SER A 325 0.47 4.45 -12.82
C SER A 325 1.40 5.65 -12.73
N ALA A 326 2.71 5.46 -12.50
CA ALA A 326 3.66 6.58 -12.42
C ALA A 326 3.75 7.32 -13.76
N LEU A 327 3.78 8.66 -13.70
CA LEU A 327 3.90 9.49 -14.88
C LEU A 327 5.25 9.23 -15.61
N PRO A 328 5.29 9.20 -16.95
CA PRO A 328 6.52 8.90 -17.69
C PRO A 328 7.70 9.80 -17.33
N GLU A 329 7.47 11.09 -17.06
CA GLU A 329 8.51 12.02 -16.62
C GLU A 329 9.11 11.63 -15.26
N ILE A 330 8.31 11.09 -14.33
CA ILE A 330 8.79 10.60 -13.05
C ILE A 330 9.62 9.33 -13.26
N VAL A 331 9.20 8.44 -14.16
CA VAL A 331 9.98 7.24 -14.50
C VAL A 331 11.32 7.62 -15.12
N ALA A 332 11.34 8.67 -15.96
CA ALA A 332 12.53 9.12 -16.67
C ALA A 332 13.54 9.88 -15.80
N THR A 333 13.08 10.64 -14.79
CA THR A 333 13.96 11.50 -13.97
C THR A 333 14.00 11.14 -12.50
N GLY A 334 13.21 10.16 -12.07
CA GLY A 334 13.14 9.74 -10.67
C GLY A 334 14.48 9.23 -10.16
N SER A 335 14.78 9.52 -8.89
CA SER A 335 15.98 8.98 -8.25
C SER A 335 15.91 7.44 -8.20
N ARG A 336 17.06 6.77 -8.07
CA ARG A 336 17.08 5.31 -7.87
C ARG A 336 16.26 4.91 -6.64
N LYS A 337 16.28 5.71 -5.57
CA LYS A 337 15.51 5.46 -4.35
C LYS A 337 14.02 5.56 -4.64
N LEU A 338 13.56 6.63 -5.29
CA LEU A 338 12.16 6.80 -5.66
C LEU A 338 11.68 5.64 -6.53
N LEU A 339 12.39 5.33 -7.62
CA LEU A 339 12.01 4.26 -8.54
C LEU A 339 12.01 2.90 -7.83
N GLN A 340 12.97 2.63 -6.94
CA GLN A 340 12.98 1.43 -6.12
C GLN A 340 11.73 1.35 -5.23
N ARG A 341 11.40 2.43 -4.51
CA ARG A 341 10.21 2.49 -3.64
C ARG A 341 8.91 2.33 -4.44
N LEU A 342 8.87 2.79 -5.69
CA LEU A 342 7.74 2.60 -6.61
C LEU A 342 7.69 1.20 -7.26
N GLY A 343 8.62 0.30 -6.94
CA GLY A 343 8.61 -1.08 -7.42
C GLY A 343 9.29 -1.29 -8.78
N PHE A 344 10.05 -0.32 -9.28
CA PHE A 344 10.81 -0.49 -10.53
C PHE A 344 12.08 -1.33 -10.36
N GLN A 345 12.58 -1.52 -9.14
CA GLN A 345 13.65 -2.46 -8.89
C GLN A 345 13.06 -3.83 -8.54
N THR A 346 13.40 -4.83 -9.34
CA THR A 346 12.95 -6.20 -9.10
C THR A 346 13.78 -6.87 -8.00
N GLN A 347 13.16 -7.70 -7.17
CA GLN A 347 13.85 -8.56 -6.20
C GLN A 347 13.28 -9.98 -6.27
N GLY A 348 13.56 -10.68 -7.37
CA GLY A 348 13.05 -12.02 -7.65
C GLY A 348 11.58 -12.08 -8.07
N LYS A 349 10.82 -10.98 -7.97
CA LYS A 349 9.42 -10.82 -8.46
C LYS A 349 9.22 -9.46 -9.11
N GLY A 350 8.14 -9.31 -9.89
CA GLY A 350 7.69 -8.01 -10.43
C GLY A 350 8.35 -7.55 -11.73
N GLY A 351 9.16 -8.38 -12.40
CA GLY A 351 9.78 -8.01 -13.67
C GLY A 351 8.83 -8.08 -14.85
N ILE A 352 9.15 -7.32 -15.90
CA ILE A 352 8.44 -7.33 -17.18
C ILE A 352 9.04 -8.44 -18.07
N GLU A 353 8.18 -9.33 -18.57
CA GLU A 353 8.58 -10.57 -19.29
C GLU A 353 9.53 -11.49 -18.48
N GLY A 354 9.32 -11.58 -17.16
CA GLY A 354 10.10 -12.49 -16.31
C GLY A 354 11.57 -12.13 -16.14
N ARG A 355 11.96 -10.88 -16.46
CA ARG A 355 13.32 -10.36 -16.27
C ARG A 355 13.42 -9.68 -14.89
N ASN A 356 13.69 -10.48 -13.87
CA ASN A 356 13.65 -10.06 -12.45
C ASN A 356 14.69 -10.74 -11.53
N TRP A 357 15.65 -11.47 -12.10
CA TRP A 357 16.52 -12.35 -11.32
C TRP A 357 17.80 -11.66 -10.84
N HIS A 358 18.23 -10.60 -11.52
CA HIS A 358 19.49 -9.91 -11.24
C HIS A 358 19.31 -8.48 -10.71
N GLY A 359 18.16 -8.18 -10.10
CA GLY A 359 17.90 -6.85 -9.56
C GLY A 359 17.57 -5.82 -10.65
N ASP A 360 17.04 -6.29 -11.79
CA ASP A 360 16.75 -5.47 -12.96
C ASP A 360 15.85 -4.29 -12.62
N TRP A 361 16.08 -3.20 -13.36
CA TRP A 361 15.27 -2.00 -13.30
C TRP A 361 14.23 -2.02 -14.43
N ALA A 362 12.96 -2.20 -14.06
CA ALA A 362 11.84 -2.17 -14.98
C ALA A 362 11.63 -0.78 -15.62
N GLY A 363 12.30 0.27 -15.15
CA GLY A 363 12.21 1.62 -15.68
C GLY A 363 12.56 1.71 -17.18
N HIS A 364 13.58 0.96 -17.63
CA HIS A 364 13.97 0.93 -19.04
C HIS A 364 12.87 0.34 -19.93
N GLN A 365 12.32 -0.80 -19.51
CA GLN A 365 11.21 -1.45 -20.20
C GLN A 365 9.96 -0.58 -20.17
N ARG A 366 9.68 0.07 -19.04
CA ARG A 366 8.55 0.99 -18.91
C ARG A 366 8.67 2.19 -19.86
N HIS A 367 9.85 2.77 -19.97
CA HIS A 367 10.11 3.88 -20.88
C HIS A 367 9.89 3.50 -22.35
N LEU A 368 10.28 2.29 -22.75
CA LEU A 368 9.96 1.76 -24.08
C LEU A 368 8.45 1.59 -24.26
N ILE A 369 7.72 1.17 -23.22
CA ILE A 369 6.25 1.07 -23.27
C ILE A 369 5.62 2.44 -23.50
N ASP A 370 6.03 3.45 -22.72
CA ASP A 370 5.48 4.81 -22.81
C ASP A 370 5.73 5.47 -24.17
N ARG A 371 6.83 5.09 -24.85
CA ARG A 371 7.16 5.57 -26.21
C ARG A 371 6.52 4.75 -27.32
N GLY A 372 5.75 3.70 -27.01
CA GLY A 372 5.25 2.76 -28.02
C GLY A 372 6.34 1.94 -28.72
N GLN A 373 7.53 1.87 -28.11
CA GLN A 373 8.73 1.19 -28.64
C GLN A 373 8.93 -0.20 -28.02
N PHE A 374 8.07 -0.61 -27.09
CA PHE A 374 8.20 -1.92 -26.43
C PHE A 374 7.78 -3.06 -27.36
N VAL A 375 8.75 -3.88 -27.74
CA VAL A 375 8.58 -5.07 -28.56
C VAL A 375 8.45 -6.29 -27.66
N ARG A 376 7.23 -6.81 -27.56
CA ARG A 376 6.88 -8.01 -26.77
C ARG A 376 7.38 -9.29 -27.42
N VAL A 377 7.81 -10.24 -26.60
CA VAL A 377 8.04 -11.62 -27.02
C VAL A 377 6.69 -12.34 -27.09
N GLY A 378 6.30 -12.73 -28.31
CA GLY A 378 5.10 -13.53 -28.58
C GLY A 378 5.43 -15.00 -28.80
N GLU A 379 4.59 -15.69 -29.56
CA GLU A 379 4.86 -17.06 -30.01
C GLU A 379 6.11 -17.10 -30.90
N LEU A 380 6.97 -18.09 -30.65
CA LEU A 380 8.21 -18.34 -31.38
C LEU A 380 8.42 -19.84 -31.55
N SER A 381 8.96 -20.23 -32.69
CA SER A 381 9.48 -21.57 -33.00
C SER A 381 10.84 -21.45 -33.69
N PRO A 382 11.68 -22.50 -33.69
CA PRO A 382 12.91 -22.52 -34.48
C PRO A 382 12.67 -22.23 -35.99
N ASP A 383 11.48 -22.56 -36.49
CA ASP A 383 11.07 -22.35 -37.89
C ASP A 383 10.35 -21.01 -38.13
N SER A 384 10.29 -20.13 -37.13
CA SER A 384 9.67 -18.82 -37.29
C SER A 384 10.42 -17.99 -38.36
N PRO A 385 9.72 -17.12 -39.10
CA PRO A 385 10.37 -16.26 -40.10
C PRO A 385 11.56 -15.50 -39.53
N LYS A 386 12.62 -15.34 -40.32
CA LYS A 386 13.88 -14.71 -39.87
C LYS A 386 13.68 -13.29 -39.35
N ASP A 387 12.81 -12.51 -39.95
CA ASP A 387 12.46 -11.16 -39.49
C ASP A 387 11.77 -11.16 -38.12
N VAL A 388 11.03 -12.22 -37.79
CA VAL A 388 10.45 -12.44 -36.46
C VAL A 388 11.53 -12.84 -35.46
N LEU A 389 12.38 -13.84 -35.78
CA LEU A 389 13.48 -14.27 -34.91
C LEU A 389 14.49 -13.15 -34.62
N LEU A 390 14.79 -12.31 -35.61
CA LEU A 390 15.76 -11.23 -35.51
C LEU A 390 15.18 -9.92 -34.98
N LYS A 391 13.85 -9.86 -34.73
CA LYS A 391 13.20 -8.66 -34.20
C LYS A 391 13.89 -8.16 -32.93
N ASP A 392 13.98 -6.85 -32.77
CA ASP A 392 14.61 -6.21 -31.61
C ASP A 392 13.72 -6.27 -30.36
N TYR A 393 13.56 -7.47 -29.81
CA TYR A 393 12.74 -7.70 -28.62
C TYR A 393 13.28 -6.89 -27.44
N SER A 394 12.42 -6.09 -26.80
CA SER A 394 12.84 -5.21 -25.71
C SER A 394 13.45 -5.95 -24.52
N SER A 395 13.08 -7.21 -24.32
CA SER A 395 13.68 -8.04 -23.28
C SER A 395 15.16 -8.35 -23.51
N ARG A 396 15.72 -8.23 -24.73
CA ARG A 396 17.17 -8.40 -24.98
C ARG A 396 18.04 -7.36 -24.29
N HIS A 397 17.45 -6.22 -23.93
CA HIS A 397 18.16 -5.08 -23.38
C HIS A 397 18.20 -5.05 -21.86
N THR A 398 17.65 -6.06 -21.18
CA THR A 398 17.75 -6.17 -19.71
C THR A 398 19.03 -6.87 -19.28
N GLU A 399 19.52 -6.55 -18.08
CA GLU A 399 20.73 -7.16 -17.52
C GLU A 399 20.54 -8.67 -17.34
N SER A 400 19.39 -9.09 -16.81
CA SER A 400 19.02 -10.50 -16.66
C SER A 400 19.04 -11.25 -18.00
N ALA A 401 18.48 -10.68 -19.06
CA ALA A 401 18.44 -11.34 -20.35
C ALA A 401 19.83 -11.53 -20.93
N ARG A 402 20.66 -10.49 -20.87
CA ARG A 402 22.06 -10.51 -21.35
C ARG A 402 22.90 -11.50 -20.55
N PHE A 403 22.72 -11.53 -19.23
CA PHE A 403 23.40 -12.49 -18.37
C PHE A 403 23.01 -13.93 -18.69
N MET A 404 21.70 -14.24 -18.77
CA MET A 404 21.24 -15.59 -19.10
C MET A 404 21.72 -16.03 -20.49
N ALA A 405 21.57 -15.15 -21.47
CA ALA A 405 21.95 -15.45 -22.83
C ALA A 405 23.48 -15.69 -22.95
N SER A 406 24.31 -14.93 -22.21
CA SER A 406 25.76 -15.14 -22.17
C SER A 406 26.18 -16.56 -21.78
N LYS A 407 25.36 -17.28 -20.99
CA LYS A 407 25.62 -18.66 -20.58
C LYS A 407 25.15 -19.69 -21.60
N THR A 408 24.22 -19.34 -22.49
CA THR A 408 23.54 -20.27 -23.39
C THR A 408 23.82 -20.01 -24.87
N PHE A 409 24.52 -18.92 -25.25
CA PHE A 409 24.83 -18.61 -26.66
C PHE A 409 25.63 -19.67 -27.42
N ALA A 410 26.32 -20.56 -26.71
CA ALA A 410 27.01 -21.68 -27.35
C ALA A 410 26.09 -22.87 -27.67
N HIS A 411 24.78 -22.78 -27.35
CA HIS A 411 23.83 -23.86 -27.63
C HIS A 411 23.57 -23.99 -29.13
N THR A 412 23.59 -25.22 -29.63
CA THR A 412 23.53 -25.55 -31.06
C THR A 412 22.19 -25.21 -31.73
N GLU A 413 21.13 -25.05 -30.94
CA GLU A 413 19.78 -24.72 -31.44
C GLU A 413 19.57 -23.23 -31.70
N ILE A 414 20.51 -22.37 -31.30
CA ILE A 414 20.39 -20.93 -31.56
C ILE A 414 20.78 -20.67 -33.01
N ASP A 415 19.85 -20.06 -33.74
CA ASP A 415 20.07 -19.65 -35.12
C ASP A 415 21.35 -18.80 -35.27
N PRO A 416 22.23 -19.10 -36.25
CA PRO A 416 23.51 -18.40 -36.40
C PRO A 416 23.39 -16.88 -36.55
N ASP A 417 22.33 -16.38 -37.20
CA ASP A 417 22.14 -14.93 -37.39
C ASP A 417 21.70 -14.27 -36.08
N VAL A 418 20.89 -14.96 -35.27
CA VAL A 418 20.54 -14.50 -33.92
C VAL A 418 21.79 -14.44 -33.05
N LYS A 419 22.65 -15.48 -33.11
CA LYS A 419 23.92 -15.51 -32.38
C LYS A 419 24.84 -14.34 -32.79
N ALA A 420 24.98 -14.09 -34.09
CA ALA A 420 25.80 -12.99 -34.62
C ALA A 420 25.29 -11.61 -34.14
N ALA A 421 23.98 -11.42 -34.04
CA ALA A 421 23.39 -10.18 -33.52
C ALA A 421 23.81 -9.91 -32.06
N TYR A 422 23.80 -10.93 -31.20
CA TYR A 422 24.25 -10.78 -29.82
C TYR A 422 25.76 -10.57 -29.69
N GLU A 423 26.58 -11.19 -30.55
CA GLU A 423 28.03 -10.99 -30.52
C GLU A 423 28.43 -9.56 -30.94
N HIS A 424 27.72 -8.95 -31.89
CA HIS A 424 27.95 -7.55 -32.32
C HIS A 424 27.59 -6.50 -31.25
N GLU A 425 26.65 -6.79 -30.35
CA GLU A 425 26.22 -5.88 -29.28
C GLU A 425 27.18 -5.86 -28.06
N ARG A 426 28.20 -6.72 -28.06
CA ARG A 426 29.21 -6.85 -27.02
C ARG A 426 30.49 -6.10 -27.44
N THR A 427 30.69 -4.88 -26.93
CA THR A 427 31.89 -4.06 -27.21
C THR A 427 32.78 -4.01 -25.95
N ASP A 428 34.07 -4.31 -26.09
CA ASP A 428 35.07 -4.34 -25.00
C ASP A 428 34.69 -5.22 -23.80
N GLY A 429 34.07 -6.37 -24.03
CA GLY A 429 33.71 -7.31 -22.96
C GLY A 429 32.51 -6.87 -22.11
N HIS A 430 31.94 -5.70 -22.37
CA HIS A 430 30.72 -5.19 -21.77
C HIS A 430 29.58 -5.19 -22.80
N TRP A 431 28.37 -5.54 -22.38
CA TRP A 431 27.19 -5.39 -23.23
C TRP A 431 26.87 -3.92 -23.34
N THR A 432 26.99 -3.34 -24.54
CA THR A 432 26.64 -1.92 -24.70
C THR A 432 25.13 -1.76 -24.58
N ILE A 433 24.68 -0.91 -23.65
CA ILE A 433 23.31 -0.38 -23.70
C ILE A 433 23.32 0.60 -24.88
N PRO A 434 22.45 0.46 -25.89
CA PRO A 434 22.50 1.32 -27.07
C PRO A 434 22.45 2.81 -26.69
N GLN A 435 23.53 3.54 -26.92
CA GLN A 435 23.63 5.00 -26.68
C GLN A 435 22.54 5.80 -27.43
N LYS A 436 21.94 5.24 -28.49
CA LYS A 436 20.87 5.90 -29.26
C LYS A 436 19.55 6.07 -28.49
N ALA A 437 19.39 5.47 -27.31
CA ALA A 437 18.27 5.76 -26.40
C ALA A 437 18.52 6.97 -25.47
N HIS A 438 19.76 7.46 -25.40
CA HIS A 438 20.21 8.49 -24.47
C HIS A 438 20.59 9.80 -25.20
N GLY A 439 19.58 10.52 -25.68
CA GLY A 439 19.71 11.96 -25.84
C GLY A 439 19.90 12.61 -24.47
N LYS A 440 21.15 12.94 -24.11
CA LYS A 440 21.57 13.75 -22.95
C LYS A 440 21.01 13.34 -21.58
N LEU A 441 21.44 12.20 -21.03
CA LEU A 441 21.37 11.98 -19.57
C LEU A 441 22.69 11.45 -18.95
N ALA A 442 23.70 11.13 -19.76
CA ALA A 442 24.91 10.44 -19.32
C ALA A 442 25.97 11.32 -18.61
N SER A 443 25.69 12.59 -18.31
CA SER A 443 26.63 13.42 -17.53
C SER A 443 26.27 13.56 -16.05
N LYS A 444 25.20 12.90 -15.57
CA LYS A 444 24.82 12.82 -14.14
C LYS A 444 24.04 11.52 -13.78
N LEU A 445 24.24 10.45 -14.53
CA LEU A 445 23.92 9.07 -14.12
C LEU A 445 25.17 8.44 -13.50
#